data_AF-A0A7J4EEB0-F1
#
_entry.id   AF-A0A7J4EEB0-F1
#
_cell.length_a   1.000
_cell.length_b   1.000
_cell.length_c   1.000
_cell.angle_alpha   90.00
_cell.angle_beta   90.00
_cell.angle_gamma   90.00
#
_symmetry.space_group_name_H-M   'P 1'
#
loop_
_entity.id
_entity.type
_entity.pdbx_description
1 polymer ?
#
loop_
_entity_poly.entity_id
_entity_poly.type
_entity_poly.pdbx_seq_one_letter_code
_entity_poly.pdbx_strand_id
1 'polypeptide(L)'
;MKIPIDKPVLVTSALPYVNGECHIGHLRTYVPADIYVRMLRKMGHDVIFISGSDTHGTPIVLSAEAEGIAPEAVVERFHDHFKRIFRALNVDFDYYGQTNSECNHKRTEEIVKKLIDSGYVYKESTKQAFCDTCGRFLPDRYVEGECPYCGASARGDECDQGCGKHLEPGEIIAPKCKICGNEAVFKEQEHFFFHLSSFADFLASYLDNLGGTRNARNYAREWVKKELRDWCITRNLDWGVKFPGRDDLVVYVWVDAPIGYISFTEELMENLSLKKKALPK
;
A
#
# COMPACT_ATOMS: atom_id res chain seq x y z
N MET A 1 14.34 19.88 14.93
CA MET A 1 14.07 20.36 13.55
C MET A 1 13.42 21.73 13.69
N LYS A 2 14.07 22.80 13.22
CA LYS A 2 13.40 24.11 13.13
C LYS A 2 12.55 24.07 11.86
N ILE A 3 11.24 24.16 11.99
CA ILE A 3 10.34 24.20 10.84
C ILE A 3 10.38 25.65 10.33
N PRO A 4 10.74 25.89 9.06
CA PRO A 4 10.76 27.24 8.52
C PRO A 4 9.35 27.86 8.57
N ILE A 5 9.24 29.12 8.98
CA ILE A 5 7.95 29.85 9.01
C ILE A 5 7.58 30.33 7.59
N ASP A 6 8.56 30.51 6.73
CA ASP A 6 8.45 31.06 5.37
C ASP A 6 8.04 30.03 4.31
N LYS A 7 7.88 28.75 4.67
CA LYS A 7 7.53 27.68 3.72
C LYS A 7 6.27 26.94 4.16
N PRO A 8 5.36 26.61 3.22
CA PRO A 8 4.24 25.72 3.51
C PRO A 8 4.74 24.37 4.02
N VAL A 9 4.00 23.80 4.98
CA VAL A 9 4.29 22.52 5.61
C VAL A 9 3.21 21.52 5.21
N LEU A 10 3.60 20.45 4.51
CA LEU A 10 2.73 19.31 4.27
C LEU A 10 2.92 18.29 5.40
N VAL A 11 1.86 18.01 6.14
CA VAL A 11 1.79 16.92 7.12
C VAL A 11 0.91 15.83 6.56
N THR A 12 1.33 14.57 6.67
CA THR A 12 0.51 13.43 6.28
C THR A 12 0.34 12.45 7.43
N SER A 13 -0.71 11.64 7.37
CA SER A 13 -0.90 10.47 8.25
C SER A 13 -1.13 9.23 7.41
N ALA A 14 -0.65 8.08 7.92
CA ALA A 14 -0.79 6.79 7.26
C ALA A 14 -2.22 6.54 6.78
N LEU A 15 -2.36 6.05 5.56
CA LEU A 15 -3.67 5.73 4.99
C LEU A 15 -4.23 4.50 5.71
N PRO A 16 -5.40 4.56 6.38
CA PRO A 16 -5.97 3.36 6.97
C PRO A 16 -6.46 2.44 5.85
N TYR A 17 -6.16 1.16 6.02
CA TYR A 17 -6.60 0.12 5.11
C TYR A 17 -8.11 -0.14 5.28
N VAL A 18 -8.89 0.02 4.20
CA VAL A 18 -10.37 -0.08 4.27
C VAL A 18 -10.89 -1.49 4.12
N ASN A 19 -10.43 -2.39 5.00
CA ASN A 19 -10.92 -3.76 5.09
C ASN A 19 -11.34 -4.15 6.51
N GLY A 20 -11.70 -3.15 7.33
CA GLY A 20 -12.06 -3.35 8.72
C GLY A 20 -12.36 -2.05 9.45
N GLU A 21 -12.90 -2.18 10.66
CA GLU A 21 -13.27 -1.03 11.48
C GLU A 21 -12.06 -0.36 12.14
N CYS A 22 -12.19 0.96 12.32
CA CYS A 22 -11.23 1.75 13.11
C CYS A 22 -11.18 1.29 14.58
N HIS A 23 -10.01 0.80 15.01
CA HIS A 23 -9.69 0.54 16.43
C HIS A 23 -8.71 1.55 17.04
N ILE A 24 -8.50 1.51 18.37
CA ILE A 24 -7.63 2.46 19.11
C ILE A 24 -6.18 2.53 18.61
N GLY A 25 -5.65 1.42 18.07
CA GLY A 25 -4.32 1.42 17.43
C GLY A 25 -4.18 2.44 16.28
N HIS A 26 -5.25 2.65 15.50
CA HIS A 26 -5.30 3.68 14.46
C HIS A 26 -5.21 5.08 15.07
N LEU A 27 -5.96 5.33 16.14
CA LEU A 27 -6.05 6.64 16.79
C LEU A 27 -4.71 7.11 17.37
N ARG A 28 -3.82 6.18 17.71
CA ARG A 28 -2.43 6.47 18.10
C ARG A 28 -1.64 7.20 17.01
N THR A 29 -2.03 7.07 15.74
CA THR A 29 -1.43 7.79 14.62
C THR A 29 -2.10 9.14 14.39
N TYR A 30 -3.43 9.15 14.29
CA TYR A 30 -4.17 10.32 13.80
C TYR A 30 -4.34 11.43 14.83
N VAL A 31 -4.61 11.09 16.10
CA VAL A 31 -4.81 12.10 17.14
C VAL A 31 -3.52 12.88 17.43
N PRO A 32 -2.34 12.24 17.59
CA PRO A 32 -1.10 12.99 17.75
C PRO A 32 -0.73 13.84 16.53
N ALA A 33 -1.02 13.37 15.32
CA ALA A 33 -0.79 14.15 14.11
C ALA A 33 -1.66 15.41 14.05
N ASP A 34 -2.95 15.30 14.42
CA ASP A 34 -3.87 16.44 14.52
C ASP A 34 -3.41 17.46 15.58
N ILE A 35 -3.00 16.99 16.77
CA ILE A 35 -2.42 17.85 17.83
C ILE A 35 -1.22 18.62 17.29
N TYR A 36 -0.33 17.93 16.58
CA TYR A 36 0.86 18.53 15.99
C TYR A 36 0.50 19.59 14.93
N VAL A 37 -0.43 19.30 14.03
CA VAL A 37 -0.90 20.25 13.00
C VAL A 37 -1.53 21.48 13.64
N ARG A 38 -2.37 21.31 14.66
CA ARG A 38 -2.98 22.43 15.41
C ARG A 38 -1.93 23.29 16.08
N MET A 39 -0.90 22.68 16.67
CA MET A 39 0.23 23.40 17.24
C MET A 39 0.96 24.23 16.16
N LEU A 40 1.28 23.64 15.00
CA LEU A 40 1.94 24.35 13.90
C LEU A 40 1.11 25.53 13.37
N ARG A 41 -0.19 25.33 13.15
CA ARG A 41 -1.11 26.40 12.74
C ARG A 41 -1.14 27.52 13.78
N LYS A 42 -1.17 27.19 15.09
CA LYS A 42 -1.09 28.19 16.17
C LYS A 42 0.23 28.95 16.24
N MET A 43 1.33 28.33 15.80
CA MET A 43 2.64 28.97 15.68
C MET A 43 2.79 29.83 14.42
N GLY A 44 1.74 29.94 13.59
CA GLY A 44 1.73 30.77 12.39
C GLY A 44 2.29 30.08 11.14
N HIS A 45 2.49 28.76 11.15
CA HIS A 45 2.84 28.02 9.94
C HIS A 45 1.64 27.88 9.01
N ASP A 46 1.89 27.99 7.70
CA ASP A 46 0.96 27.55 6.66
C ASP A 46 1.06 26.02 6.55
N VAL A 47 0.01 25.31 6.94
CA VAL A 47 0.02 23.84 7.08
C VAL A 47 -1.13 23.23 6.32
N ILE A 48 -0.79 22.27 5.45
CA ILE A 48 -1.74 21.36 4.82
C ILE A 48 -1.61 19.99 5.49
N PHE A 49 -2.73 19.42 5.92
CA PHE A 49 -2.82 18.12 6.56
C PHE A 49 -3.63 17.14 5.71
N ILE A 50 -2.96 16.11 5.18
CA ILE A 50 -3.52 15.17 4.22
C ILE A 50 -3.53 13.75 4.79
N SER A 51 -4.62 13.03 4.52
CA SER A 51 -4.64 11.57 4.59
C SER A 51 -5.70 11.07 3.59
N GLY A 52 -6.07 9.80 3.70
CA GLY A 52 -7.05 9.18 2.84
C GLY A 52 -7.07 7.68 3.07
N SER A 53 -7.99 6.97 2.44
CA SER A 53 -8.12 5.51 2.57
C SER A 53 -7.18 4.79 1.61
N ASP A 54 -6.52 3.73 2.08
CA ASP A 54 -5.87 2.74 1.22
C ASP A 54 -6.89 1.68 0.82
N THR A 55 -7.24 1.68 -0.46
CA THR A 55 -8.43 1.05 -1.02
C THR A 55 -8.17 -0.13 -1.97
N HIS A 56 -6.90 -0.54 -2.17
CA HIS A 56 -6.56 -1.63 -3.10
C HIS A 56 -6.07 -2.91 -2.41
N GLY A 57 -5.84 -3.96 -3.19
CA GLY A 57 -5.23 -5.20 -2.73
C GLY A 57 -6.20 -6.35 -2.43
N THR A 58 -5.63 -7.55 -2.31
CA THR A 58 -6.38 -8.82 -2.27
C THR A 58 -7.37 -8.95 -1.11
N PRO A 59 -7.09 -8.52 0.13
CA PRO A 59 -8.04 -8.66 1.23
C PRO A 59 -9.40 -7.99 1.00
N ILE A 60 -9.43 -6.83 0.32
CA ILE A 60 -10.68 -6.14 -0.03
C ILE A 60 -11.49 -6.98 -1.01
N VAL A 61 -10.85 -7.50 -2.07
CA VAL A 61 -11.51 -8.37 -3.06
C VAL A 61 -12.12 -9.60 -2.40
N LEU A 62 -11.38 -10.25 -1.51
CA LEU A 62 -11.85 -11.45 -0.83
C LEU A 62 -12.97 -11.17 0.17
N SER A 63 -12.93 -10.03 0.85
CA SER A 63 -14.01 -9.64 1.76
C SER A 63 -15.28 -9.32 0.98
N ALA A 64 -15.15 -8.64 -0.17
CA ALA A 64 -16.25 -8.37 -1.08
C ALA A 64 -16.89 -9.67 -1.61
N GLU A 65 -16.07 -10.63 -2.01
CA GLU A 65 -16.53 -11.96 -2.47
C GLU A 65 -17.22 -12.76 -1.36
N ALA A 66 -16.68 -12.75 -0.15
CA ALA A 66 -17.28 -13.44 1.00
C ALA A 66 -18.66 -12.84 1.36
N GLU A 67 -18.86 -11.54 1.12
CA GLU A 67 -20.13 -10.85 1.33
C GLU A 67 -21.05 -10.85 0.09
N GLY A 68 -20.56 -11.31 -1.06
CA GLY A 68 -21.31 -11.30 -2.33
C GLY A 68 -21.56 -9.89 -2.89
N ILE A 69 -20.67 -8.95 -2.63
CA ILE A 69 -20.75 -7.55 -3.07
C ILE A 69 -19.54 -7.14 -3.91
N ALA A 70 -19.60 -5.97 -4.55
CA ALA A 70 -18.47 -5.41 -5.29
C ALA A 70 -17.40 -4.85 -4.34
N PRO A 71 -16.10 -4.90 -4.69
CA PRO A 71 -15.01 -4.30 -3.90
C PRO A 71 -15.24 -2.82 -3.54
N GLU A 72 -15.83 -2.06 -4.47
CA GLU A 72 -16.20 -0.66 -4.29
C GLU A 72 -17.14 -0.46 -3.09
N ALA A 73 -18.10 -1.38 -2.88
CA ALA A 73 -19.04 -1.28 -1.77
C ALA A 73 -18.36 -1.50 -0.41
N VAL A 74 -17.34 -2.37 -0.34
CA VAL A 74 -16.50 -2.56 0.86
C VAL A 74 -15.72 -1.29 1.15
N VAL A 75 -15.10 -0.73 0.11
CA VAL A 75 -14.31 0.50 0.20
C VAL A 75 -15.16 1.67 0.66
N GLU A 76 -16.30 1.92 0.04
CA GLU A 76 -17.21 3.02 0.42
C GLU A 76 -17.67 2.89 1.88
N ARG A 77 -18.08 1.69 2.29
CA ARG A 77 -18.53 1.41 3.66
C ARG A 77 -17.47 1.79 4.70
N PHE A 78 -16.23 1.36 4.49
CA PHE A 78 -15.15 1.60 5.45
C PHE A 78 -14.53 2.99 5.32
N HIS A 79 -14.45 3.55 4.11
CA HIS A 79 -14.05 4.95 3.90
C HIS A 79 -14.97 5.91 4.67
N ASP A 80 -16.28 5.72 4.56
CA ASP A 80 -17.26 6.51 5.31
C ASP A 80 -17.22 6.25 6.81
N HIS A 81 -16.95 5.01 7.22
CA HIS A 81 -16.70 4.67 8.62
C HIS A 81 -15.56 5.51 9.20
N PHE A 82 -14.39 5.50 8.56
CA PHE A 82 -13.23 6.28 9.00
C PHE A 82 -13.52 7.78 9.02
N LYS A 83 -14.19 8.32 7.98
CA LYS A 83 -14.59 9.73 7.95
C LYS A 83 -15.50 10.12 9.11
N ARG A 84 -16.49 9.28 9.46
CA ARG A 84 -17.36 9.52 10.62
C ARG A 84 -16.58 9.52 11.92
N ILE A 85 -15.65 8.58 12.10
CA ILE A 85 -14.81 8.50 13.30
C ILE A 85 -13.89 9.72 13.42
N PHE A 86 -13.21 10.12 12.34
CA PHE A 86 -12.36 11.31 12.36
C PHE A 86 -13.14 12.58 12.68
N ARG A 87 -14.34 12.75 12.09
CA ARG A 87 -15.25 13.85 12.44
C ARG A 87 -15.65 13.81 13.91
N ALA A 88 -16.04 12.65 14.44
CA ALA A 88 -16.46 12.51 15.83
C ALA A 88 -15.32 12.81 16.83
N LEU A 89 -14.08 12.55 16.46
CA LEU A 89 -12.88 12.81 17.27
C LEU A 89 -12.25 14.18 16.99
N ASN A 90 -12.82 14.99 16.10
CA ASN A 90 -12.26 16.26 15.64
C ASN A 90 -10.83 16.17 15.08
N VAL A 91 -10.51 15.04 14.42
CA VAL A 91 -9.31 14.93 13.59
C VAL A 91 -9.61 15.63 12.27
N ASP A 92 -8.90 16.72 12.00
CA ASP A 92 -9.27 17.70 10.98
C ASP A 92 -8.27 17.74 9.83
N PHE A 93 -8.43 16.81 8.88
CA PHE A 93 -7.68 16.80 7.62
C PHE A 93 -8.20 17.88 6.68
N ASP A 94 -7.28 18.61 6.02
CA ASP A 94 -7.65 19.54 4.95
C ASP A 94 -8.21 18.80 3.73
N TYR A 95 -7.76 17.56 3.52
CA TYR A 95 -8.34 16.63 2.56
C TYR A 95 -8.14 15.17 2.98
N TYR A 96 -9.19 14.37 2.78
CA TYR A 96 -9.20 12.94 3.06
C TYR A 96 -9.64 12.17 1.81
N GLY A 97 -8.66 11.65 1.06
CA GLY A 97 -8.84 11.01 -0.25
C GLY A 97 -9.04 9.49 -0.21
N GLN A 98 -8.91 8.86 -1.38
CA GLN A 98 -8.92 7.40 -1.54
C GLN A 98 -7.99 6.97 -2.69
N THR A 99 -7.21 5.89 -2.50
CA THR A 99 -6.25 5.45 -3.53
C THR A 99 -6.91 4.98 -4.84
N ASN A 100 -8.21 4.67 -4.83
CA ASN A 100 -8.99 4.36 -6.02
C ASN A 100 -9.54 5.61 -6.76
N SER A 101 -9.09 6.83 -6.42
CA SER A 101 -9.48 8.02 -7.18
C SER A 101 -8.82 8.04 -8.57
N GLU A 102 -9.49 8.65 -9.55
CA GLU A 102 -8.94 8.85 -10.91
C GLU A 102 -7.59 9.59 -10.86
N CYS A 103 -7.47 10.58 -9.97
CA CYS A 103 -6.23 11.33 -9.77
C CYS A 103 -5.08 10.41 -9.34
N ASN A 104 -5.33 9.51 -8.37
CA ASN A 104 -4.32 8.58 -7.90
C ASN A 104 -3.95 7.52 -8.94
N HIS A 105 -4.93 6.99 -9.68
CA HIS A 105 -4.68 6.06 -10.79
C HIS A 105 -3.77 6.69 -11.83
N LYS A 106 -4.10 7.91 -12.29
CA LYS A 106 -3.31 8.64 -13.27
C LYS A 106 -1.90 8.95 -12.76
N ARG A 107 -1.77 9.48 -11.54
CA ARG A 107 -0.47 9.82 -10.95
C ARG A 107 0.40 8.58 -10.76
N THR A 108 -0.20 7.45 -10.38
CA THR A 108 0.48 6.16 -10.26
C THR A 108 0.96 5.67 -11.62
N GLU A 109 0.11 5.69 -12.64
CA GLU A 109 0.47 5.32 -14.02
C GLU A 109 1.64 6.16 -14.54
N GLU A 110 1.60 7.49 -14.34
CA GLU A 110 2.65 8.42 -14.75
C GLU A 110 4.00 8.09 -14.08
N ILE A 111 4.01 7.86 -12.77
CA ILE A 111 5.23 7.52 -12.02
C ILE A 111 5.78 6.16 -12.46
N VAL A 112 4.93 5.13 -12.54
CA VAL A 112 5.35 3.77 -12.93
C VAL A 112 5.89 3.77 -14.36
N LYS A 113 5.21 4.44 -15.29
CA LYS A 113 5.69 4.59 -16.67
C LYS A 113 7.06 5.29 -16.70
N LYS A 114 7.26 6.33 -15.90
CA LYS A 114 8.55 7.00 -15.82
C LYS A 114 9.66 6.08 -15.31
N LEU A 115 9.36 5.21 -14.34
CA LEU A 115 10.30 4.21 -13.85
C LEU A 115 10.66 3.16 -14.92
N ILE A 116 9.66 2.70 -15.69
CA ILE A 116 9.87 1.80 -16.84
C ILE A 116 10.75 2.46 -17.91
N ASP A 117 10.38 3.66 -18.35
CA ASP A 117 11.09 4.41 -19.40
C ASP A 117 12.54 4.76 -18.99
N SER A 118 12.80 4.82 -17.68
CA SER A 118 14.13 5.08 -17.12
C SER A 118 14.94 3.81 -16.81
N GLY A 119 14.41 2.63 -17.13
CA GLY A 119 15.10 1.35 -16.96
C GLY A 119 15.17 0.83 -15.51
N TYR A 120 14.35 1.37 -14.59
CA TYR A 120 14.30 0.92 -13.19
C TYR A 120 13.28 -0.20 -12.94
N VAL A 121 12.56 -0.62 -13.98
CA VAL A 121 11.61 -1.73 -13.90
C VAL A 121 12.03 -2.80 -14.89
N TYR A 122 12.20 -4.02 -14.42
CA TYR A 122 12.51 -5.19 -15.24
C TYR A 122 11.46 -6.28 -15.03
N LYS A 123 11.43 -7.25 -15.94
CA LYS A 123 10.47 -8.36 -15.92
C LYS A 123 11.17 -9.64 -15.48
N GLU A 124 10.47 -10.45 -14.68
CA GLU A 124 10.95 -11.73 -14.19
C GLU A 124 9.79 -12.73 -14.12
N SER A 125 10.04 -13.99 -14.47
CA SER A 125 9.04 -15.06 -14.35
C SER A 125 9.10 -15.66 -12.96
N THR A 126 8.00 -15.61 -12.22
CA THR A 126 7.89 -16.23 -10.90
C THR A 126 6.88 -17.38 -10.94
N LYS A 127 7.08 -18.37 -10.05
CA LYS A 127 6.10 -19.43 -9.84
C LYS A 127 5.13 -19.01 -8.76
N GLN A 128 3.85 -18.95 -9.10
CA GLN A 128 2.79 -18.65 -8.15
C GLN A 128 1.71 -19.73 -8.20
N ALA A 129 1.11 -20.02 -7.04
CA ALA A 129 0.02 -20.97 -6.95
C ALA A 129 -1.22 -20.40 -7.68
N PHE A 130 -1.87 -21.23 -8.47
CA PHE A 130 -3.08 -20.91 -9.21
C PHE A 130 -4.17 -21.92 -8.86
N CYS A 131 -5.38 -21.45 -8.58
CA CYS A 131 -6.53 -22.30 -8.38
C CYS A 131 -7.38 -22.33 -9.66
N ASP A 132 -7.43 -23.46 -10.35
CA ASP A 132 -8.24 -23.60 -11.57
C ASP A 132 -9.74 -23.47 -11.31
N THR A 133 -10.22 -23.82 -10.11
CA THR A 133 -11.63 -23.63 -9.74
C THR A 133 -12.00 -22.17 -9.50
N CYS A 134 -11.13 -21.40 -8.85
CA CYS A 134 -11.36 -19.96 -8.61
C CYS A 134 -10.90 -19.08 -9.78
N GLY A 135 -10.23 -19.65 -10.78
CA GLY A 135 -9.71 -18.95 -11.94
C GLY A 135 -8.69 -17.86 -11.62
N ARG A 136 -7.91 -18.00 -10.54
CA ARG A 136 -6.99 -16.94 -10.08
C ARG A 136 -5.71 -17.46 -9.46
N PHE A 137 -4.72 -16.57 -9.43
CA PHE A 137 -3.52 -16.74 -8.62
C PHE A 137 -3.81 -16.49 -7.14
N LEU A 138 -3.11 -17.22 -6.28
CA LEU A 138 -3.25 -17.20 -4.84
C LEU A 138 -2.04 -16.50 -4.23
N PRO A 139 -2.22 -15.41 -3.47
CA PRO A 139 -1.16 -14.91 -2.60
C PRO A 139 -0.77 -15.97 -1.58
N ASP A 140 0.49 -15.95 -1.11
CA ASP A 140 1.07 -17.00 -0.27
C ASP A 140 0.18 -17.38 0.92
N ARG A 141 -0.39 -16.40 1.64
CA ARG A 141 -1.30 -16.65 2.79
C ARG A 141 -2.58 -17.45 2.45
N TYR A 142 -2.95 -17.54 1.17
CA TYR A 142 -4.10 -18.30 0.67
C TYR A 142 -3.71 -19.65 0.07
N VAL A 143 -2.44 -20.03 0.17
CA VAL A 143 -1.93 -21.35 -0.17
C VAL A 143 -1.69 -22.11 1.13
N GLU A 144 -2.35 -23.25 1.29
CA GLU A 144 -2.15 -24.15 2.42
C GLU A 144 -1.73 -25.53 1.88
N GLY A 145 -0.93 -26.27 2.63
CA GLY A 145 -0.50 -27.60 2.23
C GLY A 145 0.47 -28.20 3.24
N GLU A 146 1.40 -29.01 2.77
CA GLU A 146 2.37 -29.71 3.61
C GLU A 146 3.76 -29.07 3.54
N CYS A 147 4.41 -28.91 4.69
CA CYS A 147 5.78 -28.45 4.80
C CYS A 147 6.74 -29.48 4.21
N PRO A 148 7.60 -29.13 3.24
CA PRO A 148 8.53 -30.08 2.62
C PRO A 148 9.61 -30.58 3.59
N TYR A 149 9.82 -29.88 4.70
CA TYR A 149 10.88 -30.20 5.66
C TYR A 149 10.43 -31.10 6.82
N CYS A 150 9.15 -31.06 7.21
CA CYS A 150 8.66 -31.83 8.35
C CYS A 150 7.28 -32.47 8.15
N GLY A 151 6.63 -32.28 7.00
CA GLY A 151 5.32 -32.86 6.66
C GLY A 151 4.13 -32.29 7.44
N ALA A 152 4.35 -31.31 8.33
CA ALA A 152 3.27 -30.65 9.05
C ALA A 152 2.49 -29.71 8.12
N SER A 153 1.28 -29.31 8.53
CA SER A 153 0.54 -28.29 7.79
C SER A 153 1.29 -26.95 7.78
N ALA A 154 1.43 -26.38 6.59
CA ALA A 154 2.05 -25.09 6.37
C ALA A 154 1.15 -24.18 5.53
N ARG A 155 1.39 -22.88 5.61
CA ARG A 155 0.62 -21.87 4.90
C ARG A 155 1.54 -20.78 4.38
N GLY A 156 1.47 -20.52 3.08
CA GLY A 156 2.30 -19.55 2.40
C GLY A 156 3.78 -19.74 2.69
N ASP A 157 4.34 -18.78 3.39
CA ASP A 157 5.76 -18.68 3.72
C ASP A 157 6.08 -19.15 5.15
N GLU A 158 5.12 -19.76 5.85
CA GLU A 158 5.21 -20.08 7.27
C GLU A 158 4.83 -21.56 7.57
N CYS A 159 5.72 -22.28 8.27
CA CYS A 159 5.44 -23.60 8.86
C CYS A 159 5.14 -23.51 10.37
N ASP A 160 4.06 -22.82 10.73
CA ASP A 160 3.70 -22.51 12.12
C ASP A 160 3.38 -23.75 12.98
N GLN A 161 2.81 -24.80 12.37
CA GLN A 161 2.36 -26.01 13.09
C GLN A 161 3.43 -27.11 13.13
N GLY A 162 4.64 -26.82 12.66
CA GLY A 162 5.71 -27.80 12.50
C GLY A 162 7.05 -27.27 12.95
N CYS A 163 8.02 -27.22 12.03
CA CYS A 163 9.41 -26.86 12.33
C CYS A 163 9.67 -25.35 12.46
N GLY A 164 8.67 -24.48 12.21
CA GLY A 164 8.81 -23.02 12.30
C GLY A 164 9.72 -22.39 11.24
N LYS A 165 10.07 -23.15 10.19
CA LYS A 165 10.92 -22.66 9.10
C LYS A 165 10.12 -21.75 8.16
N HIS A 166 10.80 -20.72 7.62
CA HIS A 166 10.32 -19.96 6.47
C HIS A 166 10.31 -20.84 5.22
N LEU A 167 9.25 -20.74 4.44
CA LEU A 167 9.08 -21.46 3.18
C LEU A 167 9.11 -20.47 2.01
N GLU A 168 9.81 -20.82 0.94
CA GLU A 168 9.81 -20.01 -0.28
C GLU A 168 8.56 -20.30 -1.13
N PRO A 169 8.05 -19.33 -1.90
CA PRO A 169 6.95 -19.57 -2.84
C PRO A 169 7.27 -20.73 -3.79
N GLY A 170 6.38 -21.73 -3.86
CA GLY A 170 6.61 -22.95 -4.63
C GLY A 170 7.03 -24.18 -3.80
N GLU A 171 7.41 -24.02 -2.53
CA GLU A 171 7.89 -25.12 -1.70
C GLU A 171 6.79 -25.97 -1.04
N ILE A 172 5.58 -25.43 -0.89
CA ILE A 172 4.45 -26.16 -0.28
C ILE A 172 4.09 -27.39 -1.12
N ILE A 173 4.11 -28.56 -0.49
CA ILE A 173 3.69 -29.82 -1.10
C ILE A 173 2.17 -29.92 -1.06
N ALA A 174 1.58 -30.46 -2.14
CA ALA A 174 0.14 -30.61 -2.32
C ALA A 174 -0.63 -29.31 -2.00
N PRO A 175 -0.30 -28.19 -2.68
CA PRO A 175 -0.86 -26.90 -2.36
C PRO A 175 -2.37 -26.90 -2.61
N LYS A 176 -3.11 -26.29 -1.70
CA LYS A 176 -4.56 -26.14 -1.72
C LYS A 176 -4.92 -24.68 -1.61
N CYS A 177 -5.99 -24.31 -2.29
CA CYS A 177 -6.60 -23.01 -2.20
C CYS A 177 -7.36 -22.88 -0.88
N LYS A 178 -6.93 -21.96 -0.02
CA LYS A 178 -7.64 -21.68 1.24
C LYS A 178 -9.08 -21.18 1.03
N ILE A 179 -9.35 -20.57 -0.11
CA ILE A 179 -10.65 -19.94 -0.42
C ILE A 179 -11.71 -21.01 -0.70
N CYS A 180 -11.41 -22.00 -1.54
CA CYS A 180 -12.38 -23.02 -1.98
C CYS A 180 -12.05 -24.45 -1.53
N GLY A 181 -10.87 -24.70 -0.97
CA GLY A 181 -10.40 -26.00 -0.50
C GLY A 181 -9.82 -26.93 -1.58
N ASN A 182 -9.96 -26.58 -2.87
CA ASN A 182 -9.47 -27.42 -3.98
C ASN A 182 -7.94 -27.32 -4.15
N GLU A 183 -7.38 -28.27 -4.92
CA GLU A 183 -5.97 -28.27 -5.30
C GLU A 183 -5.60 -26.98 -6.07
N ALA A 184 -4.39 -26.51 -5.79
CA ALA A 184 -3.75 -25.45 -6.53
C ALA A 184 -2.57 -26.03 -7.32
N VAL A 185 -2.20 -25.38 -8.41
CA VAL A 185 -1.05 -25.75 -9.24
C VAL A 185 -0.12 -24.56 -9.38
N PHE A 186 1.19 -24.78 -9.34
CA PHE A 186 2.13 -23.70 -9.60
C PHE A 186 2.18 -23.41 -11.10
N LYS A 187 1.89 -22.16 -11.46
CA LYS A 187 2.03 -21.65 -12.84
C LYS A 187 3.12 -20.59 -12.86
N GLU A 188 3.85 -20.55 -13.97
CA GLU A 188 4.78 -19.46 -14.22
C GLU A 188 4.03 -18.22 -14.68
N GLN A 189 4.44 -17.07 -14.14
CA GLN A 189 3.85 -15.80 -14.46
C GLN A 189 4.90 -14.70 -14.52
N GLU A 190 4.83 -13.89 -15.58
CA GLU A 190 5.68 -12.72 -15.71
C GLU A 190 5.17 -11.60 -14.80
N HIS A 191 6.03 -11.15 -13.89
CA HIS A 191 5.86 -10.00 -13.03
C HIS A 191 6.92 -8.94 -13.29
N PHE A 192 6.62 -7.72 -12.86
CA PHE A 192 7.52 -6.59 -12.96
C PHE A 192 8.09 -6.23 -11.60
N PHE A 193 9.40 -5.99 -11.58
CA PHE A 193 10.19 -5.71 -10.39
C PHE A 193 10.82 -4.33 -10.49
N PHE A 194 10.70 -3.55 -9.43
CA PHE A 194 11.41 -2.30 -9.25
C PHE A 194 12.82 -2.59 -8.75
N HIS A 195 13.83 -2.11 -9.47
CA HIS A 195 15.26 -2.29 -9.22
C HIS A 195 15.75 -1.42 -8.05
N LEU A 196 15.11 -1.57 -6.88
CA LEU A 196 15.38 -0.82 -5.65
C LEU A 196 16.84 -0.95 -5.21
N SER A 197 17.45 -2.12 -5.43
CA SER A 197 18.85 -2.38 -5.08
C SER A 197 19.82 -1.37 -5.72
N SER A 198 19.51 -0.85 -6.92
CA SER A 198 20.32 0.20 -7.57
C SER A 198 20.31 1.55 -6.87
N PHE A 199 19.41 1.77 -5.90
CA PHE A 199 19.35 2.99 -5.10
C PHE A 199 20.12 2.88 -3.77
N ALA A 200 20.84 1.78 -3.52
CA ALA A 200 21.55 1.54 -2.25
C ALA A 200 22.46 2.72 -1.83
N ASP A 201 23.30 3.20 -2.75
CA ASP A 201 24.25 4.29 -2.45
C ASP A 201 23.55 5.61 -2.15
N PHE A 202 22.51 5.92 -2.93
CA PHE A 202 21.67 7.10 -2.69
C PHE A 202 21.00 7.02 -1.31
N LEU A 203 20.37 5.89 -0.99
CA LEU A 203 19.66 5.67 0.27
C LEU A 203 20.63 5.71 1.46
N ALA A 204 21.81 5.11 1.34
CA ALA A 204 22.83 5.14 2.38
C ALA A 204 23.23 6.59 2.72
N SER A 205 23.52 7.40 1.70
CA SER A 205 23.85 8.83 1.87
C SER A 205 22.67 9.67 2.39
N TYR A 206 21.48 9.40 1.88
CA TYR A 206 20.27 10.12 2.26
C TYR A 206 19.90 9.90 3.74
N LEU A 207 19.99 8.65 4.22
CA LEU A 207 19.66 8.27 5.59
C LEU A 207 20.58 8.90 6.64
N ASP A 208 21.80 9.31 6.26
CA ASP A 208 22.71 10.02 7.16
C ASP A 208 22.26 11.43 7.50
N ASN A 209 21.53 12.06 6.58
CA ASN A 209 21.02 13.42 6.75
C ASN A 209 19.52 13.45 7.08
N LEU A 210 18.83 12.32 6.99
CA LEU A 210 17.40 12.23 7.28
C LEU A 210 17.10 12.51 8.77
N GLY A 211 16.04 13.27 9.02
CA GLY A 211 15.50 13.48 10.37
C GLY A 211 14.78 12.23 10.92
N GLY A 212 14.11 12.38 12.07
CA GLY A 212 13.34 11.30 12.69
C GLY A 212 14.05 10.60 13.85
N THR A 213 13.41 9.56 14.37
CA THR A 213 13.90 8.87 15.57
C THR A 213 15.16 8.06 15.26
N ARG A 214 16.06 7.95 16.24
CA ARG A 214 17.30 7.16 16.09
C ARG A 214 16.99 5.70 15.70
N ASN A 215 15.98 5.10 16.32
CA ASN A 215 15.63 3.70 16.06
C ASN A 215 15.17 3.49 14.62
N ALA A 216 14.26 4.33 14.10
CA ALA A 216 13.78 4.22 12.72
C ALA A 216 14.92 4.35 11.71
N ARG A 217 15.81 5.34 11.89
CA ARG A 217 16.96 5.52 11.01
C ARG A 217 17.94 4.35 11.07
N ASN A 218 18.17 3.79 12.24
CA ASN A 218 19.09 2.66 12.40
C ASN A 218 18.56 1.40 11.70
N TYR A 219 17.27 1.08 11.83
CA TYR A 219 16.67 -0.04 11.09
C TYR A 219 16.78 0.15 9.58
N ALA A 220 16.43 1.33 9.07
CA ALA A 220 16.53 1.61 7.64
C ALA A 220 17.97 1.48 7.11
N ARG A 221 18.98 1.94 7.88
CA ARG A 221 20.39 1.76 7.49
C ARG A 221 20.81 0.30 7.44
N GLU A 222 20.39 -0.51 8.40
CA GLU A 222 20.73 -1.94 8.39
C GLU A 222 20.10 -2.66 7.20
N TRP A 223 18.84 -2.36 6.85
CA TRP A 223 18.19 -2.90 5.66
C TRP A 223 18.91 -2.51 4.38
N VAL A 224 19.27 -1.23 4.21
CA VAL A 224 20.02 -0.78 3.02
C VAL A 224 21.37 -1.49 2.89
N LYS A 225 22.05 -1.76 4.01
CA LYS A 225 23.36 -2.42 4.01
C LYS A 225 23.32 -3.93 3.78
N LYS A 226 22.27 -4.62 4.23
CA LYS A 226 22.26 -6.09 4.33
C LYS A 226 21.16 -6.77 3.52
N GLU A 227 20.06 -6.08 3.23
CA GLU A 227 18.79 -6.73 2.84
C GLU A 227 18.04 -5.95 1.75
N LEU A 228 18.69 -5.03 1.02
CA LEU A 228 18.03 -4.28 -0.03
C LEU A 228 17.80 -5.18 -1.25
N ARG A 229 16.56 -5.65 -1.41
CA ARG A 229 16.10 -6.48 -2.52
C ARG A 229 15.17 -5.71 -3.43
N ASP A 230 15.13 -6.11 -4.69
CA ASP A 230 14.20 -5.58 -5.67
C ASP A 230 12.77 -6.02 -5.35
N TRP A 231 11.80 -5.18 -5.66
CA TRP A 231 10.43 -5.37 -5.23
C TRP A 231 9.54 -5.76 -6.40
N CYS A 232 8.80 -6.87 -6.29
CA CYS A 232 7.71 -7.17 -7.22
C CYS A 232 6.59 -6.14 -7.05
N ILE A 233 6.43 -5.26 -8.04
CA ILE A 233 5.48 -4.13 -8.04
C ILE A 233 4.18 -4.41 -8.77
N THR A 234 3.90 -5.67 -9.14
CA THR A 234 2.68 -6.06 -9.85
C THR A 234 1.95 -7.20 -9.16
N ARG A 235 0.63 -7.29 -9.34
CA ARG A 235 -0.21 -8.37 -8.82
C ARG A 235 -1.26 -8.78 -9.85
N ASN A 236 -1.70 -10.03 -9.75
CA ASN A 236 -2.77 -10.60 -10.54
C ASN A 236 -4.11 -10.40 -9.86
N LEU A 237 -4.63 -9.20 -10.01
CA LEU A 237 -5.93 -8.79 -9.51
C LEU A 237 -6.59 -7.92 -10.56
N ASP A 238 -7.92 -7.94 -10.60
CA ASP A 238 -8.68 -6.97 -11.40
C ASP A 238 -8.83 -5.63 -10.66
N TRP A 239 -8.81 -5.66 -9.33
CA TRP A 239 -8.98 -4.51 -8.45
C TRP A 239 -7.65 -3.81 -8.14
N GLY A 240 -7.46 -2.61 -8.69
CA GLY A 240 -6.26 -1.78 -8.49
C GLY A 240 -5.96 -0.87 -9.68
N VAL A 241 -4.87 -0.12 -9.60
CA VAL A 241 -4.35 0.66 -10.74
C VAL A 241 -3.77 -0.29 -11.78
N LYS A 242 -4.20 -0.23 -13.04
CA LYS A 242 -3.65 -1.09 -14.10
C LYS A 242 -2.17 -0.80 -14.35
N PHE A 243 -1.39 -1.87 -14.57
CA PHE A 243 0.03 -1.72 -14.87
C PHE A 243 0.21 -1.25 -16.33
N PRO A 244 1.04 -0.22 -16.62
CA PRO A 244 1.22 0.28 -17.99
C PRO A 244 1.64 -0.82 -18.98
N GLY A 245 0.81 -1.04 -20.00
CA GLY A 245 1.06 -2.03 -21.05
C GLY A 245 0.68 -3.48 -20.71
N ARG A 246 0.06 -3.74 -19.55
CA ARG A 246 -0.39 -5.07 -19.12
C ARG A 246 -1.76 -4.99 -18.42
N ASP A 247 -2.82 -5.26 -19.16
CA ASP A 247 -4.20 -5.20 -18.63
C ASP A 247 -4.55 -6.31 -17.63
N ASP A 248 -3.79 -7.41 -17.68
CA ASP A 248 -3.90 -8.57 -16.79
C ASP A 248 -3.20 -8.38 -15.44
N LEU A 249 -2.52 -7.25 -15.24
CA LEU A 249 -1.80 -6.90 -14.02
C LEU A 249 -2.27 -5.55 -13.46
N VAL A 250 -2.29 -5.47 -12.13
CA VAL A 250 -2.36 -4.20 -11.40
C VAL A 250 -1.05 -3.90 -10.72
N VAL A 251 -0.80 -2.62 -10.48
CA VAL A 251 0.26 -2.13 -9.61
C VAL A 251 -0.01 -2.63 -8.19
N TYR A 252 1.03 -3.13 -7.53
CA TYR A 252 0.92 -3.57 -6.15
C TYR A 252 0.60 -2.39 -5.24
N VAL A 253 -0.36 -2.57 -4.33
CA VAL A 253 -0.87 -1.52 -3.43
C VAL A 253 0.21 -0.72 -2.69
N TRP A 254 1.33 -1.35 -2.33
CA TRP A 254 2.45 -0.65 -1.66
C TRP A 254 3.15 0.39 -2.54
N VAL A 255 2.91 0.40 -3.84
CA VAL A 255 3.37 1.43 -4.77
C VAL A 255 2.35 2.57 -4.88
N ASP A 256 1.06 2.26 -5.08
CA ASP A 256 0.03 3.31 -5.24
C ASP A 256 -0.33 4.03 -3.93
N ALA A 257 -0.24 3.34 -2.79
CA ALA A 257 -0.61 3.90 -1.49
C ALA A 257 0.23 5.13 -1.10
N PRO A 258 1.57 5.12 -1.16
CA PRO A 258 2.35 6.33 -0.90
C PRO A 258 2.16 7.42 -1.96
N ILE A 259 1.81 7.06 -3.20
CA ILE A 259 1.47 8.02 -4.26
C ILE A 259 0.16 8.74 -3.93
N GLY A 260 -0.74 8.10 -3.17
CA GLY A 260 -1.93 8.69 -2.56
C GLY A 260 -1.66 10.03 -1.88
N TYR A 261 -0.56 10.18 -1.14
CA TYR A 261 -0.24 11.46 -0.50
C TYR A 261 -0.07 12.61 -1.50
N ILE A 262 0.48 12.32 -2.68
CA ILE A 262 0.69 13.30 -3.74
C ILE A 262 -0.66 13.62 -4.39
N SER A 263 -1.37 12.59 -4.87
CA SER A 263 -2.64 12.77 -5.58
C SER A 263 -3.70 13.46 -4.71
N PHE A 264 -3.81 13.11 -3.43
CA PHE A 264 -4.74 13.76 -2.51
C PHE A 264 -4.42 15.25 -2.29
N THR A 265 -3.14 15.60 -2.31
CA THR A 265 -2.71 17.00 -2.27
C THR A 265 -3.08 17.72 -3.57
N GLU A 266 -2.92 17.08 -4.72
CA GLU A 266 -3.33 17.61 -6.03
C GLU A 266 -4.84 17.85 -6.08
N GLU A 267 -5.64 16.87 -5.66
CA GLU A 267 -7.10 16.98 -5.57
C GLU A 267 -7.55 18.14 -4.65
N LEU A 268 -6.88 18.33 -3.51
CA LEU A 268 -7.13 19.50 -2.66
C LEU A 268 -6.86 20.81 -3.40
N MET A 269 -5.71 20.92 -4.08
CA MET A 269 -5.32 22.15 -4.78
C MET A 269 -6.24 22.48 -5.95
N GLU A 270 -6.73 21.48 -6.67
CA GLU A 270 -7.74 21.63 -7.71
C GLU A 270 -9.06 22.14 -7.11
N ASN A 271 -9.52 21.52 -6.02
CA ASN A 271 -10.75 21.92 -5.31
C ASN A 271 -10.69 23.37 -4.80
N LEU A 272 -9.57 23.79 -4.25
CA LEU A 272 -9.35 25.18 -3.81
C LEU A 272 -9.34 26.16 -4.99
N SER A 273 -8.76 25.75 -6.12
CA SER A 273 -8.72 26.57 -7.34
C SER A 273 -10.11 26.76 -7.96
N LEU A 274 -10.94 25.71 -7.95
CA LEU A 274 -12.33 25.78 -8.40
C LEU A 274 -13.17 26.69 -7.51
N LYS A 275 -13.02 26.59 -6.18
CA LYS A 275 -13.71 27.49 -5.23
C LYS A 275 -13.34 28.96 -5.43
N LYS A 276 -12.07 29.27 -5.69
CA LYS A 276 -11.63 30.65 -6.01
C LYS A 276 -12.24 31.18 -7.30
N LYS A 277 -12.47 30.33 -8.32
CA LYS A 277 -13.13 30.71 -9.57
C LYS A 277 -14.65 30.89 -9.42
N ALA A 278 -15.27 30.23 -8.43
CA ALA A 278 -16.71 30.24 -8.21
C ALA A 278 -17.21 31.41 -7.32
N LEU A 279 -16.31 32.15 -6.67
CA LEU A 279 -16.69 33.34 -5.90
C LEU A 279 -16.93 34.53 -6.86
N PRO A 280 -18.10 35.18 -6.82
CA PRO A 280 -18.32 36.40 -7.60
C PRO A 280 -17.35 37.49 -7.14
N LYS A 281 -16.76 38.20 -8.10
CA LYS A 281 -15.89 39.36 -7.87
C LYS A 281 -16.62 40.49 -7.16
#